data_AF-A0A813J8Q1-F1
#
_entry.id   AF-A0A813J8Q1-F1
#
_cell.length_a   1.000
_cell.length_b   1.000
_cell.length_c   1.000
_cell.angle_alpha   90.00
_cell.angle_beta   90.00
_cell.angle_gamma   90.00
#
_symmetry.space_group_name_H-M   'P 1'
#
loop_
_entity.id
_entity.type
_entity.pdbx_description
1 polymer ?
#
loop_
_entity_poly.entity_id
_entity_poly.type
_entity_poly.pdbx_seq_one_letter_code
_entity_poly.pdbx_strand_id
1 'polypeptide(L)'
;MGCIGSSPAVASGVLNQQRHTAAAPAEWRAIVEDILVPLVQSDFTLSETDLEDFRQNFTEWSKILTAAGEEAWRCAEDSCVALGICSQVASKMLAAPELLKTEAGFAVASELAQILSMVSCRKSRRRHVKRVTGAAGWALHGLAFELMDGTRLGAFLENSGKHMDLLGDKGLQNRGGKWTDLQPFEQVLEVKGHHCKNGYLAYDVNLVTSTGRAIFFGSTHTDWRGGAFSYKAAPGSQIEQVHFKGGRCTGVSCVGRGLGVAEEEMIRVALQQHSEPVVRALAQASAHQGHQETKYAFRVAADVGLGHLDCFDGVRAKVFEAFNLPAFWDTTNMTGIEVLSNHAVRVLDASGKNFFSQLPLPSRDLQGMQAFFDASFRKRYTRDRMGAKVPDALELVKGSFIQNALNWANFCERREAIKSELARLKLGSEWWRPWATSGASVMDSVANLKTMGQLPQDARYQSDLDANDAWLFHGTNDEAAGQIIRGDFRIDKAGSNAGTLFGKGIYLAESCSKSDEYSGEDEEGLRCMLLCRATLGNVYYCDEPTPDPNMLVRSCVSGNYHSDLGDREKLHNTFREFVVYDDDQVYPEYLFYYRRVYK
;
A
#
# COMPACT_ATOMS: atom_id res chain seq x y z
N MET A 1 -29.05 -49.24 -39.08
CA MET A 1 -29.03 -47.76 -39.17
C MET A 1 -28.71 -47.27 -37.76
N GLY A 2 -27.45 -47.08 -37.36
CA GLY A 2 -26.55 -45.93 -37.65
C GLY A 2 -26.84 -44.79 -36.66
N CYS A 3 -25.94 -44.16 -35.89
CA CYS A 3 -24.48 -44.12 -35.84
C CYS A 3 -23.98 -43.66 -34.43
N ILE A 4 -22.85 -44.24 -34.02
CA ILE A 4 -21.66 -43.83 -33.25
C ILE A 4 -21.56 -42.40 -32.63
N GLY A 5 -20.93 -42.33 -31.45
CA GLY A 5 -20.79 -41.19 -30.53
C GLY A 5 -19.85 -40.04 -30.90
N SER A 6 -19.72 -39.07 -29.98
CA SER A 6 -18.55 -38.19 -29.82
C SER A 6 -18.57 -37.48 -28.46
N SER A 7 -17.41 -37.53 -27.81
CA SER A 7 -17.01 -36.84 -26.58
C SER A 7 -16.63 -35.37 -26.89
N PRO A 8 -16.79 -34.40 -25.98
CA PRO A 8 -16.35 -33.02 -26.24
C PRO A 8 -14.84 -32.89 -26.01
N ALA A 9 -14.07 -33.04 -27.09
CA ALA A 9 -12.70 -32.57 -27.17
C ALA A 9 -12.69 -31.10 -27.61
N VAL A 10 -12.54 -30.15 -26.67
CA VAL A 10 -12.22 -28.74 -26.99
C VAL A 10 -11.32 -28.16 -25.90
N ALA A 11 -10.02 -28.51 -25.91
CA ALA A 11 -8.99 -27.80 -25.12
C ALA A 11 -7.56 -28.09 -25.62
N SER A 12 -7.32 -28.10 -26.94
CA SER A 12 -5.96 -28.31 -27.49
C SER A 12 -5.63 -27.46 -28.73
N GLY A 13 -6.30 -26.31 -28.90
CA GLY A 13 -6.26 -25.57 -30.18
C GLY A 13 -6.07 -24.06 -30.10
N VAL A 14 -5.27 -23.51 -29.19
CA VAL A 14 -5.06 -22.04 -29.10
C VAL A 14 -3.59 -21.59 -29.25
N LEU A 15 -2.68 -22.47 -29.67
CA LEU A 15 -1.26 -22.13 -29.83
C LEU A 15 -0.75 -22.03 -31.27
N ASN A 16 -1.60 -21.82 -32.28
CA ASN A 16 -1.10 -21.65 -33.64
C ASN A 16 -1.78 -20.53 -34.44
N GLN A 17 -0.95 -19.50 -34.71
CA GLN A 17 -0.97 -18.56 -35.82
C GLN A 17 -2.13 -17.54 -35.95
N GLN A 18 -1.68 -16.27 -35.94
CA GLN A 18 -2.28 -15.07 -36.56
C GLN A 18 -3.41 -14.36 -35.82
N ARG A 19 -3.03 -13.29 -35.10
CA ARG A 19 -3.42 -11.88 -35.38
C ARG A 19 -2.55 -10.94 -34.55
N HIS A 20 -1.48 -10.44 -35.16
CA HIS A 20 -0.59 -9.46 -34.55
C HIS A 20 -1.10 -8.04 -34.80
N THR A 21 -1.56 -7.36 -33.75
CA THR A 21 -1.67 -5.90 -33.73
C THR A 21 -1.31 -5.36 -32.35
N ALA A 22 -0.26 -4.52 -32.32
CA ALA A 22 0.40 -3.86 -31.18
C ALA A 22 1.34 -4.76 -30.33
N ALA A 23 2.64 -4.47 -30.43
CA ALA A 23 3.74 -5.29 -29.93
C ALA A 23 3.91 -5.22 -28.41
N ALA A 24 3.98 -6.39 -27.76
CA ALA A 24 4.67 -6.56 -26.49
C ALA A 24 6.12 -6.05 -26.62
N PRO A 25 6.71 -5.49 -25.55
CA PRO A 25 8.16 -5.25 -25.48
C PRO A 25 8.92 -6.56 -25.77
N ALA A 26 10.03 -6.48 -26.50
CA ALA A 26 10.78 -7.65 -26.93
C ALA A 26 11.24 -8.52 -25.75
N GLU A 27 11.46 -7.88 -24.59
CA GLU A 27 11.83 -8.52 -23.33
C GLU A 27 10.75 -9.49 -22.82
N TRP A 28 9.47 -9.18 -23.03
CA TRP A 28 8.38 -10.02 -22.54
C TRP A 28 8.22 -11.31 -23.33
N ARG A 29 8.37 -11.23 -24.66
CA ARG A 29 8.29 -12.41 -25.53
C ARG A 29 9.32 -13.45 -25.14
N ALA A 30 10.53 -13.01 -24.80
CA ALA A 30 11.58 -13.92 -24.36
C ALA A 30 11.25 -14.62 -23.01
N ILE A 31 10.59 -13.95 -22.06
CA ILE A 31 10.13 -14.61 -20.82
C ILE A 31 9.11 -15.72 -21.14
N VAL A 32 8.14 -15.41 -21.99
CA VAL A 32 7.09 -16.37 -22.35
C VAL A 32 7.67 -17.50 -23.19
N GLU A 33 8.37 -17.19 -24.28
CA GLU A 33 8.83 -18.14 -25.29
C GLU A 33 10.08 -18.93 -24.85
N ASP A 34 11.03 -18.31 -24.15
CA ASP A 34 12.33 -18.95 -23.84
C ASP A 34 12.36 -19.60 -22.44
N ILE A 35 11.43 -19.24 -21.54
CA ILE A 35 11.44 -19.74 -20.15
C ILE A 35 10.16 -20.48 -19.81
N LEU A 36 9.03 -19.82 -19.97
CA LEU A 36 7.74 -20.32 -19.50
C LEU A 36 7.17 -21.42 -20.42
N VAL A 37 7.26 -21.23 -21.73
CA VAL A 37 6.77 -22.20 -22.74
C VAL A 37 7.51 -23.54 -22.69
N PRO A 38 8.85 -23.61 -22.59
CA PRO A 38 9.59 -24.88 -22.51
C PRO A 38 9.16 -25.76 -21.33
N LEU A 39 8.85 -25.16 -20.17
CA LEU A 39 8.38 -25.89 -18.98
C LEU A 39 7.01 -26.53 -19.16
N VAL A 40 6.21 -25.99 -20.07
CA VAL A 40 4.85 -26.46 -20.34
C VAL A 40 4.80 -27.46 -21.50
N GLN A 41 5.62 -27.25 -22.54
CA GLN A 41 5.60 -28.07 -23.75
C GLN A 41 6.16 -29.50 -23.58
N SER A 42 6.82 -29.78 -22.47
CA SER A 42 7.39 -31.10 -22.20
C SER A 42 6.42 -32.01 -21.43
N ASP A 43 6.30 -33.27 -21.86
CA ASP A 43 5.54 -34.32 -21.15
C ASP A 43 6.32 -34.90 -19.94
N PHE A 44 7.39 -34.25 -19.47
CA PHE A 44 8.22 -34.75 -18.37
C PHE A 44 7.73 -34.30 -16.99
N THR A 45 7.99 -35.14 -15.98
CA THR A 45 7.78 -34.82 -14.55
C THR A 45 8.84 -33.83 -14.09
N LEU A 46 8.44 -32.65 -13.60
CA LEU A 46 9.37 -31.64 -13.09
C LEU A 46 10.36 -32.24 -12.06
N SER A 47 11.61 -31.82 -12.13
CA SER A 47 12.67 -32.13 -11.16
C SER A 47 13.14 -30.87 -10.42
N GLU A 48 13.91 -31.06 -9.35
CA GLU A 48 14.51 -29.94 -8.61
C GLU A 48 15.52 -29.16 -9.44
N THR A 49 16.26 -29.83 -10.33
CA THR A 49 17.18 -29.18 -11.28
C THR A 49 16.43 -28.26 -12.23
N ASP A 50 15.26 -28.68 -12.73
CA ASP A 50 14.44 -27.84 -13.62
C ASP A 50 13.94 -26.57 -12.89
N LEU A 51 13.65 -26.68 -11.59
CA LEU A 51 13.25 -25.54 -10.76
C LEU A 51 14.41 -24.57 -10.50
N GLU A 52 15.62 -25.08 -10.28
CA GLU A 52 16.80 -24.23 -10.07
C GLU A 52 17.21 -23.51 -11.36
N ASP A 53 17.17 -24.21 -12.51
CA ASP A 53 17.38 -23.60 -13.82
C ASP A 53 16.34 -22.51 -14.10
N PHE A 54 15.07 -22.78 -13.76
CA PHE A 54 14.01 -21.78 -13.85
C PHE A 54 14.27 -20.58 -12.93
N ARG A 55 14.63 -20.80 -11.67
CA ARG A 55 14.95 -19.74 -10.70
C ARG A 55 16.07 -18.84 -11.21
N GLN A 56 17.13 -19.43 -11.75
CA GLN A 56 18.29 -18.71 -12.29
C GLN A 56 17.88 -17.84 -13.48
N ASN A 57 17.15 -18.41 -14.44
CA ASN A 57 16.65 -17.69 -15.59
C ASN A 57 15.70 -16.57 -15.17
N PHE A 58 14.75 -16.85 -14.28
CA PHE A 58 13.80 -15.86 -13.79
C PHE A 58 14.48 -14.68 -13.08
N THR A 59 15.52 -14.95 -12.29
CA THR A 59 16.28 -13.91 -11.57
C THR A 59 16.89 -12.88 -12.54
N GLU A 60 17.47 -13.32 -13.66
CA GLU A 60 17.99 -12.42 -14.69
C GLU A 60 16.88 -11.60 -15.36
N TRP A 61 15.71 -12.20 -15.58
CA TRP A 61 14.57 -11.52 -16.18
C TRP A 61 13.83 -10.58 -15.23
N SER A 62 13.75 -10.87 -13.94
CA SER A 62 13.20 -9.98 -12.92
C SER A 62 13.95 -8.65 -12.88
N LYS A 63 15.28 -8.66 -13.08
CA LYS A 63 16.09 -7.44 -13.24
C LYS A 63 15.66 -6.63 -14.47
N ILE A 64 15.36 -7.30 -15.59
CA ILE A 64 14.90 -6.67 -16.83
C ILE A 64 13.50 -6.07 -16.65
N LEU A 65 12.56 -6.81 -16.06
CA LEU A 65 11.21 -6.33 -15.74
C LEU A 65 11.24 -5.12 -14.80
N THR A 66 12.09 -5.16 -13.78
CA THR A 66 12.30 -4.05 -12.85
C THR A 66 12.87 -2.82 -13.57
N ALA A 67 13.80 -3.01 -14.51
CA ALA A 67 14.38 -1.93 -15.31
C ALA A 67 13.40 -1.34 -16.35
N ALA A 68 12.51 -2.16 -16.91
CA ALA A 68 11.50 -1.75 -17.90
C ALA A 68 10.29 -1.03 -17.27
N GLY A 69 10.04 -1.20 -15.97
CA GLY A 69 8.98 -0.52 -15.23
C GLY A 69 7.55 -0.89 -15.69
N GLU A 70 6.58 0.02 -15.50
CA GLU A 70 5.17 -0.17 -15.92
C GLU A 70 5.01 -0.36 -17.46
N GLU A 71 6.06 -0.11 -18.26
CA GLU A 71 6.01 -0.22 -19.73
C GLU A 71 6.11 -1.66 -20.26
N ALA A 72 6.59 -2.62 -19.44
CA ALA A 72 6.68 -4.04 -19.79
C ALA A 72 5.30 -4.71 -20.04
N TRP A 73 4.22 -4.11 -19.52
CA TRP A 73 2.93 -4.76 -19.31
C TRP A 73 1.79 -4.09 -20.11
N ARG A 74 1.96 -3.86 -21.42
CA ARG A 74 1.02 -3.06 -22.21
C ARG A 74 -0.09 -3.85 -22.92
N CYS A 75 0.08 -5.15 -23.17
CA CYS A 75 -0.92 -5.96 -23.85
C CYS A 75 -1.72 -6.83 -22.86
N ALA A 76 -3.04 -6.91 -23.04
CA ALA A 76 -3.92 -7.77 -22.25
C ALA A 76 -3.77 -9.25 -22.64
N GLU A 77 -3.61 -9.54 -23.93
CA GLU A 77 -3.46 -10.90 -24.46
C GLU A 77 -2.22 -11.58 -23.88
N ASP A 78 -1.09 -10.87 -23.88
CA ASP A 78 0.17 -11.30 -23.29
C ASP A 78 0.06 -11.65 -21.80
N SER A 79 -0.69 -10.84 -21.03
CA SER A 79 -0.99 -11.15 -19.63
C SER A 79 -1.81 -12.41 -19.48
N CYS A 80 -2.79 -12.62 -20.35
CA CYS A 80 -3.61 -13.83 -20.31
C CYS A 80 -2.78 -15.08 -20.62
N VAL A 81 -1.89 -15.00 -21.61
CA VAL A 81 -0.95 -16.08 -21.97
C VAL A 81 -0.05 -16.41 -20.78
N ALA A 82 0.58 -15.42 -20.14
CA ALA A 82 1.44 -15.70 -19.00
C ALA A 82 0.70 -16.23 -17.79
N LEU A 83 -0.49 -15.71 -17.47
CA LEU A 83 -1.31 -16.29 -16.41
C LEU A 83 -1.61 -17.77 -16.71
N GLY A 84 -1.97 -18.09 -17.96
CA GLY A 84 -2.19 -19.46 -18.40
C GLY A 84 -0.97 -20.36 -18.28
N ILE A 85 0.23 -19.84 -18.55
CA ILE A 85 1.47 -20.62 -18.37
C ILE A 85 1.83 -20.77 -16.89
N CYS A 86 1.75 -19.69 -16.10
CA CYS A 86 1.98 -19.75 -14.65
C CYS A 86 1.09 -20.80 -13.99
N SER A 87 -0.19 -20.83 -14.38
CA SER A 87 -1.16 -21.84 -13.96
C SER A 87 -0.72 -23.26 -14.31
N GLN A 88 -0.15 -23.47 -15.49
CA GLN A 88 0.32 -24.80 -15.93
C GLN A 88 1.57 -25.26 -15.17
N VAL A 89 2.55 -24.37 -14.99
CA VAL A 89 3.74 -24.65 -14.17
C VAL A 89 3.34 -24.98 -12.74
N ALA A 90 2.49 -24.15 -12.13
CA ALA A 90 1.98 -24.38 -10.78
C ALA A 90 1.23 -25.72 -10.66
N SER A 91 0.44 -26.09 -11.68
CA SER A 91 -0.25 -27.39 -11.72
C SER A 91 0.73 -28.58 -11.76
N LYS A 92 1.83 -28.47 -12.52
CA LYS A 92 2.88 -29.49 -12.53
C LYS A 92 3.59 -29.58 -11.17
N MET A 93 3.86 -28.46 -10.51
CA MET A 93 4.44 -28.45 -9.16
C MET A 93 3.51 -29.10 -8.13
N LEU A 94 2.20 -28.83 -8.20
CA LEU A 94 1.19 -29.46 -7.34
C LEU A 94 1.10 -30.98 -7.53
N ALA A 95 1.42 -31.49 -8.72
CA ALA A 95 1.52 -32.93 -8.98
C ALA A 95 2.80 -33.57 -8.40
N ALA A 96 3.78 -32.77 -7.97
CA ALA A 96 5.06 -33.19 -7.41
C ALA A 96 5.31 -32.51 -6.04
N PRO A 97 4.53 -32.83 -5.00
CA PRO A 97 4.52 -32.08 -3.72
C PRO A 97 5.85 -32.09 -2.97
N GLU A 98 6.74 -33.06 -3.21
CA GLU A 98 8.09 -33.06 -2.61
C GLU A 98 8.93 -31.87 -3.09
N LEU A 99 8.72 -31.40 -4.32
CA LEU A 99 9.42 -30.21 -4.83
C LEU A 99 8.99 -28.93 -4.11
N LEU A 100 7.72 -28.83 -3.71
CA LEU A 100 7.21 -27.65 -2.99
C LEU A 100 7.85 -27.49 -1.61
N LYS A 101 8.48 -28.54 -1.07
CA LYS A 101 9.20 -28.49 0.21
C LYS A 101 10.60 -27.90 0.08
N THR A 102 11.13 -27.74 -1.13
CA THR A 102 12.51 -27.26 -1.35
C THR A 102 12.55 -25.73 -1.42
N GLU A 103 13.74 -25.15 -1.19
CA GLU A 103 13.96 -23.70 -1.35
C GLU A 103 13.68 -23.25 -2.79
N ALA A 104 14.11 -24.04 -3.77
CA ALA A 104 13.84 -23.81 -5.19
C ALA A 104 12.33 -23.83 -5.48
N GLY A 105 11.60 -24.81 -4.94
CA GLY A 105 10.14 -24.89 -5.09
C GLY A 105 9.40 -23.66 -4.56
N PHE A 106 9.80 -23.16 -3.39
CA PHE A 106 9.24 -21.91 -2.87
C PHE A 106 9.62 -20.70 -3.73
N ALA A 107 10.88 -20.56 -4.14
CA ALA A 107 11.33 -19.46 -4.98
C ALA A 107 10.49 -19.41 -6.28
N VAL A 108 10.35 -20.53 -6.99
CA VAL A 108 9.54 -20.61 -8.21
C VAL A 108 8.07 -20.23 -7.93
N ALA A 109 7.44 -20.80 -6.90
CA ALA A 109 6.06 -20.49 -6.57
C ALA A 109 5.85 -18.99 -6.22
N SER A 110 6.83 -18.38 -5.55
CA SER A 110 6.85 -16.95 -5.22
C SER A 110 6.93 -16.08 -6.48
N GLU A 111 7.74 -16.46 -7.46
CA GLU A 111 7.87 -15.72 -8.72
C GLU A 111 6.61 -15.79 -9.60
N LEU A 112 5.98 -16.97 -9.68
CA LEU A 112 4.67 -17.12 -10.34
C LEU A 112 3.61 -16.21 -9.68
N ALA A 113 3.64 -16.14 -8.35
CA ALA A 113 2.76 -15.29 -7.56
C ALA A 113 3.04 -13.79 -7.73
N GLN A 114 4.30 -13.38 -7.93
CA GLN A 114 4.65 -12.00 -8.27
C GLN A 114 4.05 -11.61 -9.63
N ILE A 115 4.14 -12.48 -10.64
CA ILE A 115 3.49 -12.24 -11.95
C ILE A 115 1.99 -12.06 -11.77
N LEU A 116 1.35 -12.96 -11.00
CA LEU A 116 -0.07 -12.89 -10.68
C LEU A 116 -0.43 -11.55 -10.00
N SER A 117 0.35 -11.14 -8.99
CA SER A 117 0.14 -9.88 -8.27
C SER A 117 0.35 -8.66 -9.18
N MET A 118 1.36 -8.67 -10.05
CA MET A 118 1.60 -7.60 -11.02
C MET A 118 0.44 -7.44 -12.02
N VAL A 119 -0.12 -8.56 -12.51
CA VAL A 119 -1.28 -8.53 -13.42
C VAL A 119 -2.56 -8.11 -12.69
N SER A 120 -2.78 -8.60 -11.46
CA SER A 120 -3.93 -8.21 -10.61
C SER A 120 -3.88 -6.74 -10.19
N CYS A 121 -2.68 -6.24 -9.86
CA CYS A 121 -2.42 -4.87 -9.43
C CYS A 121 -2.25 -3.91 -10.63
N ARG A 122 -2.49 -4.35 -11.87
CA ARG A 122 -2.63 -3.42 -13.01
C ARG A 122 -3.71 -2.41 -12.62
N LYS A 123 -3.28 -1.19 -12.29
CA LYS A 123 -4.13 -0.05 -11.95
C LYS A 123 -4.88 0.41 -13.19
N SER A 124 -5.73 -0.45 -13.74
CA SER A 124 -6.35 -0.32 -15.06
C SER A 124 -7.34 0.84 -15.15
N ARG A 125 -7.76 1.41 -14.01
CA ARG A 125 -8.72 2.51 -13.97
C ARG A 125 -8.20 3.86 -13.50
N ARG A 126 -6.96 3.96 -12.98
CA ARG A 126 -6.62 5.10 -12.10
C ARG A 126 -6.04 6.34 -12.79
N ARG A 127 -5.44 6.23 -13.99
CA ARG A 127 -4.72 7.36 -14.61
C ARG A 127 -5.27 7.82 -15.97
N HIS A 128 -6.57 7.67 -16.22
CA HIS A 128 -7.20 8.27 -17.42
C HIS A 128 -7.74 9.66 -17.08
N VAL A 129 -7.64 10.62 -18.02
CA VAL A 129 -8.25 11.95 -17.83
C VAL A 129 -9.76 11.80 -17.88
N LYS A 130 -10.42 12.01 -16.75
CA LYS A 130 -11.88 11.99 -16.61
C LYS A 130 -12.50 13.26 -17.19
N ARG A 131 -11.93 14.41 -16.83
CA ARG A 131 -12.46 15.72 -17.19
C ARG A 131 -11.39 16.80 -17.15
N VAL A 132 -11.64 17.89 -17.86
CA VAL A 132 -10.73 19.04 -17.96
C VAL A 132 -11.47 20.32 -17.58
N THR A 133 -10.78 21.27 -17.00
CA THR A 133 -11.31 22.60 -16.70
C THR A 133 -10.31 23.66 -17.10
N GLY A 134 -10.81 24.79 -17.57
CA GLY A 134 -9.98 25.94 -17.91
C GLY A 134 -10.69 27.24 -17.58
N ALA A 135 -9.91 28.27 -17.29
CA ALA A 135 -10.36 29.61 -17.00
C ALA A 135 -9.55 30.61 -17.83
N ALA A 136 -10.27 31.36 -18.68
CA ALA A 136 -9.69 32.36 -19.55
C ALA A 136 -10.44 33.69 -19.40
N GLY A 137 -9.68 34.78 -19.43
CA GLY A 137 -10.18 36.15 -19.50
C GLY A 137 -9.44 36.87 -20.62
N TRP A 138 -8.57 37.83 -20.28
CA TRP A 138 -7.63 38.44 -21.24
C TRP A 138 -6.47 37.51 -21.62
N ALA A 139 -6.25 36.45 -20.84
CA ALA A 139 -5.38 35.33 -21.13
C ALA A 139 -5.89 34.08 -20.39
N LEU A 140 -5.39 32.90 -20.77
CA LEU A 140 -5.58 31.68 -20.01
C LEU A 140 -4.83 31.81 -18.68
N HIS A 141 -5.57 31.72 -17.58
CA HIS A 141 -5.03 31.80 -16.23
C HIS A 141 -5.35 30.56 -15.39
N GLY A 142 -6.11 29.61 -15.94
CA GLY A 142 -6.26 28.28 -15.37
C GLY A 142 -6.44 27.21 -16.43
N LEU A 143 -5.78 26.07 -16.26
CA LEU A 143 -6.01 24.82 -16.98
C LEU A 143 -5.64 23.64 -16.06
N ALA A 144 -6.59 22.74 -15.85
CA ALA A 144 -6.39 21.54 -15.02
C ALA A 144 -7.13 20.33 -15.58
N PHE A 145 -6.61 19.15 -15.25
CA PHE A 145 -7.07 17.84 -15.63
C PHE A 145 -7.42 17.10 -14.34
N GLU A 146 -8.57 16.42 -14.29
CA GLU A 146 -8.90 15.46 -13.23
C GLU A 146 -8.82 14.05 -13.81
N LEU A 147 -8.08 13.18 -13.12
CA LEU A 147 -7.96 11.77 -13.45
C LEU A 147 -9.11 10.96 -12.83
N MET A 148 -9.32 9.75 -13.32
CA MET A 148 -10.35 8.83 -12.83
C MET A 148 -10.19 8.47 -11.35
N ASP A 149 -8.98 8.53 -10.78
CA ASP A 149 -8.72 8.33 -9.35
C ASP A 149 -8.91 9.59 -8.48
N GLY A 150 -9.34 10.71 -9.08
CA GLY A 150 -9.53 11.98 -8.39
C GLY A 150 -8.29 12.87 -8.33
N THR A 151 -7.13 12.40 -8.78
CA THR A 151 -5.91 13.23 -8.91
C THR A 151 -6.17 14.41 -9.83
N ARG A 152 -5.73 15.62 -9.45
CA ARG A 152 -5.84 16.82 -10.29
C ARG A 152 -4.47 17.40 -10.62
N LEU A 153 -4.22 17.61 -11.91
CA LEU A 153 -2.94 18.09 -12.44
C LEU A 153 -3.16 19.37 -13.25
N GLY A 154 -2.17 20.27 -13.27
CA GLY A 154 -2.21 21.51 -14.05
C GLY A 154 -1.89 22.74 -13.22
N ALA A 155 -2.41 23.89 -13.63
CA ALA A 155 -2.15 25.17 -12.98
C ALA A 155 -3.38 26.08 -13.04
N PHE A 156 -3.74 26.68 -11.91
CA PHE A 156 -4.70 27.77 -11.81
C PHE A 156 -4.05 28.92 -11.04
N LEU A 157 -4.18 30.14 -11.54
CA LEU A 157 -3.55 31.33 -10.98
C LEU A 157 -4.59 32.30 -10.40
N GLU A 158 -4.28 32.80 -9.21
CA GLU A 158 -4.92 33.98 -8.65
C GLU A 158 -4.54 35.24 -9.44
N ASN A 159 -5.22 36.37 -9.21
CA ASN A 159 -4.82 37.67 -9.76
C ASN A 159 -3.41 38.10 -9.30
N SER A 160 -2.96 37.58 -8.16
CA SER A 160 -1.61 37.79 -7.61
C SER A 160 -0.52 37.02 -8.37
N GLY A 161 -0.89 36.08 -9.25
CA GLY A 161 0.03 35.15 -9.90
C GLY A 161 0.37 33.92 -9.06
N LYS A 162 -0.18 33.78 -7.85
CA LYS A 162 0.01 32.59 -7.00
C LYS A 162 -0.81 31.40 -7.51
N HIS A 163 -0.27 30.19 -7.37
CA HIS A 163 -0.98 28.94 -7.67
C HIS A 163 -2.12 28.68 -6.67
N MET A 164 -3.27 28.27 -7.20
CA MET A 164 -4.45 27.87 -6.44
C MET A 164 -4.43 26.37 -6.10
N ASP A 165 -5.12 25.99 -5.04
CA ASP A 165 -5.44 24.58 -4.76
C ASP A 165 -6.43 24.05 -5.80
N LEU A 166 -6.04 22.98 -6.48
CA LEU A 166 -6.86 22.34 -7.52
C LEU A 166 -7.97 21.47 -6.95
N LEU A 167 -7.92 21.05 -5.68
CA LEU A 167 -8.96 20.23 -5.05
C LEU A 167 -10.20 21.05 -4.64
N GLY A 168 -10.05 22.37 -4.49
CA GLY A 168 -11.15 23.27 -4.13
C GLY A 168 -12.03 23.70 -5.31
N ASP A 169 -13.05 22.89 -5.66
CA ASP A 169 -13.95 23.17 -6.80
C ASP A 169 -14.60 24.57 -6.78
N LYS A 170 -15.01 25.03 -5.59
CA LYS A 170 -15.60 26.38 -5.42
C LYS A 170 -14.61 27.49 -5.76
N GLY A 171 -13.33 27.30 -5.44
CA GLY A 171 -12.26 28.25 -5.76
C GLY A 171 -12.04 28.35 -7.27
N LEU A 172 -11.93 27.20 -7.94
CA LEU A 172 -11.77 27.13 -9.40
C LEU A 172 -12.97 27.75 -10.13
N GLN A 173 -14.20 27.46 -9.67
CA GLN A 173 -15.43 28.02 -10.23
C GLN A 173 -15.52 29.54 -10.05
N ASN A 174 -15.17 30.06 -8.87
CA ASN A 174 -15.11 31.51 -8.63
C ASN A 174 -14.11 32.21 -9.55
N ARG A 175 -13.08 31.48 -10.02
CA ARG A 175 -12.11 31.96 -10.99
C ARG A 175 -12.55 31.77 -12.45
N GLY A 176 -13.76 31.27 -12.69
CA GLY A 176 -14.31 31.05 -14.03
C GLY A 176 -13.99 29.66 -14.62
N GLY A 177 -13.44 28.74 -13.83
CA GLY A 177 -13.22 27.36 -14.24
C GLY A 177 -14.54 26.60 -14.40
N LYS A 178 -14.73 25.94 -15.54
CA LYS A 178 -15.86 25.04 -15.80
C LYS A 178 -15.36 23.67 -16.24
N TRP A 179 -15.71 22.65 -15.46
CA TRP A 179 -15.40 21.27 -15.80
C TRP A 179 -16.14 20.82 -17.05
N THR A 180 -15.41 20.16 -17.93
CA THR A 180 -15.89 19.52 -19.16
C THR A 180 -15.49 18.05 -19.09
N ASP A 181 -16.47 17.18 -19.00
CA ASP A 181 -16.23 15.74 -19.00
C ASP A 181 -15.79 15.25 -20.39
N LEU A 182 -14.82 14.35 -20.39
CA LEU A 182 -14.45 13.59 -21.57
C LEU A 182 -15.39 12.39 -21.70
N GLN A 183 -15.69 11.99 -22.93
CA GLN A 183 -16.45 10.78 -23.18
C GLN A 183 -15.65 9.54 -22.70
N PRO A 184 -16.33 8.41 -22.43
CA PRO A 184 -15.62 7.16 -22.18
C PRO A 184 -14.57 6.89 -23.26
N PHE A 185 -13.32 6.64 -22.85
CA PHE A 185 -12.15 6.39 -23.71
C PHE A 185 -11.69 7.56 -24.61
N GLU A 186 -12.29 8.74 -24.47
CA GLU A 186 -11.80 9.96 -25.11
C GLU A 186 -10.49 10.40 -24.45
N GLN A 187 -9.44 10.53 -25.24
CA GLN A 187 -8.07 10.85 -24.80
C GLN A 187 -7.67 12.22 -25.32
N VAL A 188 -6.98 13.04 -24.54
CA VAL A 188 -6.37 14.27 -25.06
C VAL A 188 -5.08 13.91 -25.81
N LEU A 189 -5.05 14.11 -27.12
CA LEU A 189 -3.93 13.68 -27.98
C LEU A 189 -3.04 14.83 -28.43
N GLU A 190 -3.58 16.04 -28.53
CA GLU A 190 -2.81 17.22 -28.92
C GLU A 190 -3.26 18.42 -28.09
N VAL A 191 -2.30 19.21 -27.65
CA VAL A 191 -2.52 20.54 -27.06
C VAL A 191 -1.85 21.55 -27.94
N LYS A 192 -2.64 22.48 -28.49
CA LYS A 192 -2.13 23.56 -29.36
C LYS A 192 -2.73 24.90 -28.99
N GLY A 193 -2.01 25.97 -29.24
CA GLY A 193 -2.47 27.32 -28.90
C GLY A 193 -1.39 28.36 -29.12
N HIS A 194 -1.48 29.46 -28.40
CA HIS A 194 -0.54 30.58 -28.50
C HIS A 194 0.01 30.96 -27.13
N HIS A 195 1.30 31.26 -27.07
CA HIS A 195 1.92 31.84 -25.88
C HIS A 195 1.29 33.20 -25.53
N CYS A 196 1.43 33.65 -24.28
CA CYS A 196 1.01 34.96 -23.79
C CYS A 196 2.22 35.88 -23.59
N LYS A 197 2.11 37.14 -24.03
CA LYS A 197 3.15 38.17 -23.79
C LYS A 197 3.14 38.72 -22.35
N ASN A 198 2.07 38.53 -21.59
CA ASN A 198 1.83 39.19 -20.31
C ASN A 198 1.88 38.26 -19.08
N GLY A 199 2.75 37.24 -19.10
CA GLY A 199 3.14 36.47 -17.91
C GLY A 199 2.13 35.45 -17.34
N TYR A 200 0.88 35.41 -17.81
CA TYR A 200 -0.12 34.36 -17.49
C TYR A 200 0.27 32.97 -18.06
N LEU A 201 -0.62 31.96 -18.02
CA LEU A 201 -0.24 30.61 -18.48
C LEU A 201 0.01 30.56 -19.99
N ALA A 202 -0.98 30.98 -20.79
CA ALA A 202 -0.94 31.06 -22.24
C ALA A 202 -1.98 32.07 -22.74
N TYR A 203 -1.94 32.44 -24.02
CA TYR A 203 -2.97 33.30 -24.61
C TYR A 203 -4.25 32.50 -24.86
N ASP A 204 -4.10 31.34 -25.49
CA ASP A 204 -5.14 30.33 -25.68
C ASP A 204 -4.55 28.92 -25.68
N VAL A 205 -5.41 27.93 -25.45
CA VAL A 205 -5.16 26.50 -25.53
C VAL A 205 -6.39 25.83 -26.16
N ASN A 206 -6.14 24.92 -27.08
CA ASN A 206 -7.11 24.01 -27.68
C ASN A 206 -6.64 22.57 -27.46
N LEU A 207 -7.44 21.81 -26.71
CA LEU A 207 -7.23 20.38 -26.49
C LEU A 207 -7.93 19.62 -27.61
N VAL A 208 -7.20 18.83 -28.39
CA VAL A 208 -7.75 17.95 -29.41
C VAL A 208 -7.76 16.53 -28.87
N THR A 209 -8.93 15.89 -28.92
CA THR A 209 -9.11 14.56 -28.38
C THR A 209 -9.06 13.46 -29.46
N SER A 210 -8.98 12.20 -29.03
CA SER A 210 -9.02 11.01 -29.90
C SER A 210 -10.30 10.85 -30.70
N THR A 211 -11.39 11.50 -30.29
CA THR A 211 -12.67 11.52 -31.03
C THR A 211 -12.72 12.63 -32.09
N GLY A 212 -11.69 13.47 -32.17
CA GLY A 212 -11.66 14.67 -33.02
C GLY A 212 -12.35 15.89 -32.38
N ARG A 213 -12.82 15.78 -31.13
CA ARG A 213 -13.38 16.92 -30.38
C ARG A 213 -12.28 17.94 -30.05
N ALA A 214 -12.61 19.21 -30.16
CA ALA A 214 -11.76 20.33 -29.79
C ALA A 214 -12.34 21.06 -28.57
N ILE A 215 -11.58 21.18 -27.49
CA ILE A 215 -11.96 21.89 -26.26
C ILE A 215 -11.09 23.13 -26.13
N PHE A 216 -11.68 24.29 -26.40
CA PHE A 216 -10.97 25.56 -26.50
C PHE A 216 -11.10 26.41 -25.22
N PHE A 217 -9.97 26.95 -24.77
CA PHE A 217 -9.86 27.93 -23.69
C PHE A 217 -8.99 29.09 -24.18
N GLY A 218 -9.55 30.30 -24.29
CA GLY A 218 -8.77 31.41 -24.84
C GLY A 218 -9.39 32.78 -24.62
N SER A 219 -8.62 33.78 -25.03
CA SER A 219 -8.94 35.21 -24.90
C SER A 219 -9.34 35.83 -26.23
N THR A 220 -10.02 36.98 -26.17
CA THR A 220 -10.29 37.87 -27.31
C THR A 220 -9.33 39.07 -27.40
N HIS A 221 -8.43 39.27 -26.41
CA HIS A 221 -7.53 40.42 -26.32
C HIS A 221 -6.26 40.26 -27.17
N THR A 222 -6.36 40.54 -28.46
CA THR A 222 -5.36 40.20 -29.50
C THR A 222 -3.93 40.65 -29.23
N ASP A 223 -3.71 41.77 -28.54
CA ASP A 223 -2.36 42.32 -28.32
C ASP A 223 -1.44 41.40 -27.51
N TRP A 224 -2.02 40.56 -26.65
CA TRP A 224 -1.28 39.65 -25.77
C TRP A 224 -0.92 38.32 -26.44
N ARG A 225 -1.39 38.09 -27.67
CA ARG A 225 -1.11 36.87 -28.43
C ARG A 225 0.36 36.81 -28.81
N GLY A 226 1.03 35.75 -28.38
CA GLY A 226 2.39 35.37 -28.75
C GLY A 226 2.42 34.33 -29.88
N GLY A 227 3.60 33.72 -30.07
CA GLY A 227 3.80 32.67 -31.06
C GLY A 227 2.98 31.39 -30.77
N ALA A 228 2.68 30.64 -31.82
CA ALA A 228 1.93 29.38 -31.72
C ALA A 228 2.79 28.25 -31.14
N PHE A 229 2.15 27.29 -30.50
CA PHE A 229 2.75 26.04 -30.04
C PHE A 229 1.82 24.85 -30.32
N SER A 230 2.38 23.66 -30.45
CA SER A 230 1.65 22.39 -30.46
C SER A 230 2.51 21.29 -29.83
N TYR A 231 1.88 20.50 -28.97
CA TYR A 231 2.45 19.30 -28.35
C TYR A 231 1.49 18.14 -28.55
N LYS A 232 2.02 16.99 -28.98
CA LYS A 232 1.26 15.76 -29.19
C LYS A 232 1.66 14.71 -28.17
N ALA A 233 0.70 13.88 -27.79
CA ALA A 233 0.94 12.70 -27.00
C ALA A 233 1.89 11.76 -27.75
N ALA A 234 2.76 11.05 -27.01
CA ALA A 234 3.53 9.95 -27.59
C ALA A 234 2.58 8.86 -28.13
N PRO A 235 2.95 8.09 -29.15
CA PRO A 235 2.12 7.01 -29.67
C PRO A 235 1.63 6.08 -28.55
N GLY A 236 0.31 5.86 -28.47
CA GLY A 236 -0.29 5.01 -27.43
C GLY A 236 -0.40 5.66 -26.04
N SER A 237 -0.24 6.97 -25.93
CA SER A 237 -0.42 7.73 -24.68
C SER A 237 -1.46 8.85 -24.83
N GLN A 238 -1.87 9.43 -23.70
CA GLN A 238 -2.68 10.66 -23.64
C GLN A 238 -1.95 11.74 -22.86
N ILE A 239 -2.29 13.01 -23.11
CA ILE A 239 -1.79 14.15 -22.35
C ILE A 239 -2.62 14.30 -21.07
N GLU A 240 -1.97 14.25 -19.91
CA GLU A 240 -2.60 14.41 -18.59
C GLU A 240 -2.28 15.74 -17.91
N GLN A 241 -1.28 16.47 -18.42
CA GLN A 241 -0.90 17.78 -17.88
C GLN A 241 -0.23 18.63 -18.96
N VAL A 242 -0.45 19.95 -18.89
CA VAL A 242 0.26 20.95 -19.70
C VAL A 242 1.12 21.81 -18.78
N HIS A 243 2.37 22.02 -19.18
CA HIS A 243 3.35 22.78 -18.39
C HIS A 243 3.48 24.20 -18.93
N PHE A 244 3.40 25.19 -18.02
CA PHE A 244 3.51 26.60 -18.36
C PHE A 244 4.60 27.28 -17.54
N LYS A 245 5.33 28.21 -18.16
CA LYS A 245 6.30 29.07 -17.49
C LYS A 245 6.37 30.43 -18.18
N GLY A 246 6.07 31.49 -17.43
CA GLY A 246 6.23 32.89 -17.86
C GLY A 246 5.54 33.22 -19.19
N GLY A 247 4.25 32.90 -19.35
CA GLY A 247 3.54 33.14 -20.60
C GLY A 247 3.66 32.03 -21.64
N ARG A 248 4.51 31.01 -21.43
CA ARG A 248 4.81 30.01 -22.46
C ARG A 248 4.38 28.62 -22.03
N CYS A 249 3.76 27.88 -22.95
CA CYS A 249 3.64 26.43 -22.85
C CYS A 249 5.02 25.83 -23.11
N THR A 250 5.57 25.07 -22.15
CA THR A 250 6.92 24.50 -22.22
C THR A 250 6.92 23.02 -22.53
N GLY A 251 5.78 22.34 -22.39
CA GLY A 251 5.65 20.91 -22.67
C GLY A 251 4.37 20.32 -22.12
N VAL A 252 4.28 18.99 -22.21
CA VAL A 252 3.16 18.18 -21.71
C VAL A 252 3.69 16.96 -20.96
N SER A 253 2.95 16.50 -19.96
CA SER A 253 3.12 15.14 -19.41
C SER A 253 2.17 14.19 -20.12
N CYS A 254 2.67 13.03 -20.49
CA CYS A 254 1.87 11.98 -21.10
C CYS A 254 1.82 10.75 -20.19
N VAL A 255 0.68 10.06 -20.21
CA VAL A 255 0.47 8.79 -19.53
C VAL A 255 0.04 7.74 -20.55
N GLY A 256 0.55 6.51 -20.41
CA GLY A 256 0.21 5.40 -21.30
C GLY A 256 -1.30 5.12 -21.36
N ARG A 257 -1.75 4.52 -22.46
CA ARG A 257 -3.14 4.04 -22.61
C ARG A 257 -3.47 3.09 -21.45
N GLY A 258 -4.41 3.48 -20.60
CA GLY A 258 -5.08 2.54 -19.69
C GLY A 258 -5.84 1.48 -20.50
N LEU A 259 -6.08 0.32 -19.90
CA LEU A 259 -6.78 -0.79 -20.56
C LEU A 259 -8.22 -0.37 -20.91
N GLY A 260 -8.68 -0.71 -22.12
CA GLY A 260 -10.09 -0.60 -22.47
C GLY A 260 -10.93 -1.63 -21.70
N VAL A 261 -12.25 -1.42 -21.61
CA VAL A 261 -13.15 -2.32 -20.86
C VAL A 261 -13.07 -3.78 -21.33
N ALA A 262 -12.89 -4.02 -22.64
CA ALA A 262 -12.71 -5.37 -23.17
C ALA A 262 -11.39 -6.02 -22.73
N GLU A 263 -10.32 -5.23 -22.63
CA GLU A 263 -9.00 -5.67 -22.16
C GLU A 263 -9.01 -5.92 -20.64
N GLU A 264 -9.70 -5.08 -19.86
CA GLU A 264 -9.96 -5.32 -18.43
C GLU A 264 -10.75 -6.60 -18.20
N GLU A 265 -11.81 -6.82 -18.99
CA GLU A 265 -12.65 -8.00 -18.89
C GLU A 265 -11.86 -9.28 -19.23
N MET A 266 -11.05 -9.22 -20.28
CA MET A 266 -10.16 -10.32 -20.67
C MET A 266 -9.21 -10.70 -19.53
N ILE A 267 -8.55 -9.72 -18.92
CA ILE A 267 -7.66 -9.94 -17.78
C ILE A 267 -8.43 -10.47 -16.57
N ARG A 268 -9.62 -9.92 -16.28
CA ARG A 268 -10.46 -10.41 -15.17
C ARG A 268 -10.83 -11.87 -15.35
N VAL A 269 -11.24 -12.28 -16.54
CA VAL A 269 -11.56 -13.67 -16.88
C VAL A 269 -10.31 -14.55 -16.76
N ALA A 270 -9.16 -14.11 -17.27
CA ALA A 270 -7.91 -14.86 -17.15
C ALA A 270 -7.48 -15.03 -15.69
N LEU A 271 -7.57 -13.98 -14.86
CA LEU A 271 -7.31 -14.06 -13.43
C LEU A 271 -8.25 -15.09 -12.77
N GLN A 272 -9.54 -15.08 -13.08
CA GLN A 272 -10.49 -16.07 -12.56
C GLN A 272 -10.14 -17.51 -12.98
N GLN A 273 -9.62 -17.71 -14.20
CA GLN A 273 -9.30 -19.03 -14.73
C GLN A 273 -7.96 -19.59 -14.22
N HIS A 274 -6.99 -18.73 -13.90
CA HIS A 274 -5.59 -19.14 -13.77
C HIS A 274 -4.97 -18.87 -12.39
N SER A 275 -5.64 -18.12 -11.51
CA SER A 275 -5.06 -17.74 -10.21
C SER A 275 -4.98 -18.92 -9.22
N GLU A 276 -5.92 -19.85 -9.25
CA GLU A 276 -6.04 -20.89 -8.22
C GLU A 276 -4.83 -21.84 -8.13
N PRO A 277 -4.34 -22.44 -9.24
CA PRO A 277 -3.17 -23.31 -9.16
C PRO A 277 -1.93 -22.60 -8.64
N VAL A 278 -1.71 -21.34 -9.05
CA VAL A 278 -0.59 -20.52 -8.59
C VAL A 278 -0.69 -20.27 -7.09
N VAL A 279 -1.85 -19.88 -6.59
CA VAL A 279 -2.08 -19.64 -5.15
C VAL A 279 -1.93 -20.92 -4.34
N ARG A 280 -2.42 -22.06 -4.83
CA ARG A 280 -2.27 -23.36 -4.14
C ARG A 280 -0.81 -23.79 -4.05
N ALA A 281 -0.05 -23.68 -5.14
CA ALA A 281 1.37 -24.02 -5.15
C ALA A 281 2.15 -23.13 -4.16
N LEU A 282 1.90 -21.83 -4.18
CA LEU A 282 2.49 -20.89 -3.24
C LEU A 282 2.16 -21.23 -1.79
N ALA A 283 0.89 -21.50 -1.48
CA ALA A 283 0.44 -21.83 -0.13
C ALA A 283 1.10 -23.11 0.41
N GLN A 284 1.21 -24.15 -0.42
CA GLN A 284 1.87 -25.39 -0.04
C GLN A 284 3.38 -25.18 0.15
N ALA A 285 4.04 -24.45 -0.76
CA ALA A 285 5.47 -24.19 -0.62
C ALA A 285 5.81 -23.32 0.59
N SER A 286 5.03 -22.26 0.82
CA SER A 286 5.24 -21.34 1.94
C SER A 286 5.10 -22.02 3.30
N ALA A 287 4.19 -23.00 3.42
CA ALA A 287 3.94 -23.75 4.65
C ALA A 287 5.15 -24.58 5.15
N HIS A 288 6.18 -24.73 4.31
CA HIS A 288 7.43 -25.42 4.61
C HIS A 288 8.63 -24.50 4.83
N GLN A 289 8.52 -23.21 4.51
CA GLN A 289 9.62 -22.24 4.65
C GLN A 289 9.57 -21.52 6.00
N GLY A 290 8.44 -20.89 6.28
CA GLY A 290 8.33 -19.99 7.41
C GLY A 290 7.05 -19.16 7.39
N HIS A 291 6.88 -18.38 8.45
CA HIS A 291 5.69 -17.59 8.65
C HIS A 291 5.59 -16.40 7.69
N GLN A 292 6.71 -15.72 7.42
CA GLN A 292 6.73 -14.55 6.53
C GLN A 292 6.35 -14.93 5.09
N GLU A 293 6.84 -16.07 4.63
CA GLU A 293 6.49 -16.68 3.36
C GLU A 293 5.00 -17.05 3.32
N THR A 294 4.49 -17.55 4.44
CA THR A 294 3.09 -17.93 4.61
C THR A 294 2.17 -16.71 4.61
N LYS A 295 2.56 -15.62 5.27
CA LYS A 295 1.86 -14.33 5.25
C LYS A 295 1.86 -13.73 3.85
N TYR A 296 2.98 -13.81 3.13
CA TYR A 296 3.05 -13.44 1.72
C TYR A 296 2.04 -14.23 0.88
N ALA A 297 1.96 -15.55 1.06
CA ALA A 297 1.01 -16.40 0.35
C ALA A 297 -0.45 -16.01 0.61
N PHE A 298 -0.80 -15.72 1.87
CA PHE A 298 -2.13 -15.22 2.22
C PHE A 298 -2.45 -13.87 1.60
N ARG A 299 -1.50 -12.93 1.59
CA ARG A 299 -1.68 -11.61 0.97
C ARG A 299 -1.97 -11.75 -0.52
N VAL A 300 -1.17 -12.54 -1.23
CA VAL A 300 -1.40 -12.82 -2.66
C VAL A 300 -2.78 -13.42 -2.87
N ALA A 301 -3.17 -14.41 -2.05
CA ALA A 301 -4.49 -15.03 -2.13
C ALA A 301 -5.64 -14.05 -1.88
N ALA A 302 -5.49 -13.12 -0.93
CA ALA A 302 -6.47 -12.08 -0.65
C ALA A 302 -6.62 -11.10 -1.82
N ASP A 303 -5.51 -10.67 -2.42
CA ASP A 303 -5.49 -9.72 -3.55
C ASP A 303 -6.23 -10.25 -4.79
N VAL A 304 -6.33 -11.58 -4.96
CA VAL A 304 -7.06 -12.23 -6.05
C VAL A 304 -8.37 -12.89 -5.62
N GLY A 305 -8.81 -12.69 -4.37
CA GLY A 305 -10.07 -13.22 -3.85
C GLY A 305 -10.09 -14.73 -3.54
N LEU A 306 -8.93 -15.38 -3.44
CA LEU A 306 -8.75 -16.81 -3.20
C LEU A 306 -8.29 -17.16 -1.78
N GLY A 307 -8.34 -16.22 -0.84
CA GLY A 307 -7.98 -16.46 0.56
C GLY A 307 -8.85 -17.49 1.29
N HIS A 308 -9.89 -18.03 0.64
CA HIS A 308 -10.84 -19.02 1.18
C HIS A 308 -10.47 -20.47 0.86
N LEU A 309 -9.44 -20.73 0.04
CA LEU A 309 -9.06 -22.08 -0.37
C LEU A 309 -8.66 -22.95 0.84
N ASP A 310 -8.91 -24.25 0.72
CA ASP A 310 -8.63 -25.32 1.69
C ASP A 310 -7.13 -25.62 1.82
N CYS A 311 -6.32 -25.32 0.81
CA CYS A 311 -4.85 -25.44 0.91
C CYS A 311 -4.26 -24.57 2.02
N PHE A 312 -4.99 -23.55 2.47
CA PHE A 312 -4.63 -22.76 3.63
C PHE A 312 -5.08 -23.38 4.95
N ASP A 313 -5.93 -24.41 4.99
CA ASP A 313 -6.43 -24.99 6.25
C ASP A 313 -5.30 -25.52 7.14
N GLY A 314 -4.30 -26.20 6.58
CA GLY A 314 -3.13 -26.67 7.34
C GLY A 314 -2.24 -25.52 7.85
N VAL A 315 -2.19 -24.41 7.10
CA VAL A 315 -1.55 -23.17 7.52
C VAL A 315 -2.34 -22.55 8.67
N ARG A 316 -3.65 -22.37 8.49
CA ARG A 316 -4.54 -21.81 9.51
C ARG A 316 -4.44 -22.64 10.79
N ALA A 317 -4.45 -23.97 10.70
CA ALA A 317 -4.30 -24.88 11.84
C ALA A 317 -2.95 -24.73 12.56
N LYS A 318 -1.83 -24.63 11.84
CA LYS A 318 -0.51 -24.36 12.45
C LYS A 318 -0.47 -23.00 13.16
N VAL A 319 -1.05 -21.97 12.55
CA VAL A 319 -1.18 -20.65 13.19
C VAL A 319 -2.14 -20.74 14.39
N PHE A 320 -3.21 -21.55 14.32
CA PHE A 320 -4.15 -21.83 15.42
C PHE A 320 -3.54 -22.50 16.63
N GLU A 321 -2.76 -23.56 16.42
CA GLU A 321 -2.04 -24.26 17.48
C GLU A 321 -0.88 -23.42 18.04
N ALA A 322 -0.29 -22.52 17.24
CA ALA A 322 0.78 -21.63 17.65
C ALA A 322 0.32 -20.32 18.33
N PHE A 323 -0.98 -19.97 18.30
CA PHE A 323 -1.43 -18.62 18.66
C PHE A 323 -1.12 -18.19 20.11
N ASN A 324 -0.94 -19.13 21.04
CA ASN A 324 -0.80 -18.85 22.47
C ASN A 324 -1.74 -17.70 22.91
N LEU A 325 -3.02 -17.81 22.53
CA LEU A 325 -3.97 -16.70 22.66
C LEU A 325 -4.01 -16.23 24.11
N PRO A 326 -4.06 -14.92 24.38
CA PRO A 326 -4.06 -14.44 25.75
C PRO A 326 -5.25 -15.01 26.52
N ALA A 327 -5.02 -15.51 27.73
CA ALA A 327 -6.06 -16.18 28.52
C ALA A 327 -7.29 -15.30 28.82
N PHE A 328 -7.15 -13.98 28.70
CA PHE A 328 -8.24 -13.01 28.86
C PHE A 328 -9.06 -12.79 27.59
N TRP A 329 -8.73 -13.44 26.47
CA TRP A 329 -9.51 -13.37 25.24
C TRP A 329 -10.76 -14.24 25.34
N ASP A 330 -11.90 -13.63 25.01
CA ASP A 330 -13.13 -14.38 24.79
C ASP A 330 -13.18 -14.90 23.34
N THR A 331 -12.76 -16.15 23.16
CA THR A 331 -12.74 -16.81 21.85
C THR A 331 -14.14 -17.12 21.32
N THR A 332 -15.17 -17.11 22.18
CA THR A 332 -16.56 -17.38 21.74
C THR A 332 -17.09 -16.25 20.86
N ASN A 333 -16.69 -15.01 21.12
CA ASN A 333 -17.04 -13.83 20.34
C ASN A 333 -16.24 -13.69 19.04
N MET A 334 -15.18 -14.48 18.86
CA MET A 334 -14.35 -14.46 17.65
C MET A 334 -14.92 -15.32 16.53
N THR A 335 -16.00 -16.07 16.79
CA THR A 335 -16.69 -16.88 15.78
C THR A 335 -17.85 -16.07 15.18
N GLY A 336 -17.91 -15.92 13.85
CA GLY A 336 -19.12 -15.37 13.19
C GLY A 336 -19.06 -13.96 12.61
N ILE A 337 -17.91 -13.30 12.52
CA ILE A 337 -17.84 -11.97 11.89
C ILE A 337 -17.59 -12.11 10.38
N GLU A 338 -18.59 -11.71 9.58
CA GLU A 338 -18.41 -11.49 8.14
C GLU A 338 -17.44 -10.32 7.93
N VAL A 339 -16.24 -10.61 7.43
CA VAL A 339 -15.34 -9.56 6.96
C VAL A 339 -15.74 -9.25 5.51
N LEU A 340 -15.95 -7.97 5.22
CA LEU A 340 -16.32 -7.47 3.88
C LEU A 340 -15.25 -7.87 2.83
N SER A 341 -15.67 -8.05 1.57
CA SER A 341 -14.94 -8.67 0.43
C SER A 341 -13.58 -8.07 0.02
N ASN A 342 -13.10 -7.03 0.71
CA ASN A 342 -12.04 -6.11 0.27
C ASN A 342 -10.88 -5.93 1.28
N HIS A 343 -10.68 -6.88 2.21
CA HIS A 343 -9.71 -6.75 3.31
C HIS A 343 -8.52 -7.72 3.16
N ALA A 344 -7.33 -7.24 3.53
CA ALA A 344 -6.03 -7.69 3.04
C ALA A 344 -5.55 -9.07 3.50
N VAL A 345 -6.13 -9.66 4.54
CA VAL A 345 -5.88 -11.07 4.92
C VAL A 345 -7.12 -11.64 5.60
N ARG A 346 -7.50 -12.88 5.26
CA ARG A 346 -8.59 -13.63 5.91
C ARG A 346 -8.06 -14.96 6.44
N VAL A 347 -8.14 -15.17 7.75
CA VAL A 347 -8.01 -16.52 8.33
C VAL A 347 -9.40 -17.01 8.62
N LEU A 348 -9.99 -17.66 7.62
CA LEU A 348 -11.32 -18.22 7.72
C LEU A 348 -11.24 -19.59 8.39
N ASP A 349 -12.04 -19.86 9.41
CA ASP A 349 -12.25 -21.24 9.86
C ASP A 349 -12.81 -22.12 8.73
N ALA A 350 -12.93 -23.42 8.99
CA ALA A 350 -13.57 -24.38 8.07
C ALA A 350 -15.02 -24.00 7.68
N SER A 351 -15.63 -23.03 8.37
CA SER A 351 -16.95 -22.48 8.06
C SER A 351 -16.92 -21.12 7.33
N GLY A 352 -15.74 -20.65 6.92
CA GLY A 352 -15.60 -19.42 6.15
C GLY A 352 -15.58 -18.14 6.98
N LYS A 353 -15.35 -18.19 8.30
CA LYS A 353 -15.49 -17.06 9.24
C LYS A 353 -14.14 -16.61 9.81
N ASN A 354 -13.90 -15.29 9.88
CA ASN A 354 -12.65 -14.74 10.41
C ASN A 354 -12.59 -14.83 11.94
N PHE A 355 -11.42 -15.14 12.51
CA PHE A 355 -11.18 -15.11 13.97
C PHE A 355 -10.86 -13.70 14.45
N PHE A 356 -11.88 -12.86 14.40
CA PHE A 356 -11.82 -11.47 14.77
C PHE A 356 -13.02 -11.11 15.64
N SER A 357 -12.82 -10.26 16.64
CA SER A 357 -13.88 -9.59 17.37
C SER A 357 -13.48 -8.18 17.78
N GLN A 358 -14.50 -7.32 17.83
CA GLN A 358 -14.40 -5.97 18.35
C GLN A 358 -15.41 -5.86 19.50
N LEU A 359 -14.91 -5.87 20.74
CA LEU A 359 -15.74 -5.84 21.94
C LEU A 359 -15.79 -4.42 22.51
N PRO A 360 -16.97 -3.87 22.86
CA PRO A 360 -17.03 -2.57 23.51
C PRO A 360 -16.34 -2.61 24.88
N LEU A 361 -15.60 -1.55 25.21
CA LEU A 361 -14.97 -1.44 26.52
C LEU A 361 -16.01 -1.12 27.61
N PRO A 362 -16.02 -1.88 28.73
CA PRO A 362 -16.83 -1.53 29.88
C PRO A 362 -16.46 -0.15 30.43
N SER A 363 -17.42 0.56 31.04
CA SER A 363 -17.21 1.93 31.54
C SER A 363 -16.05 2.05 32.53
N ARG A 364 -15.81 1.01 33.34
CA ARG A 364 -14.67 0.95 34.27
C ARG A 364 -13.32 0.99 33.53
N ASP A 365 -13.19 0.19 32.48
CA ASP A 365 -11.95 0.13 31.69
C ASP A 365 -11.76 1.43 30.89
N LEU A 366 -12.85 2.00 30.36
CA LEU A 366 -12.81 3.30 29.67
C LEU A 366 -12.32 4.43 30.60
N GLN A 367 -12.75 4.45 31.87
CA GLN A 367 -12.25 5.42 32.86
C GLN A 367 -10.75 5.23 33.15
N GLY A 368 -10.27 3.98 33.25
CA GLY A 368 -8.85 3.71 33.38
C GLY A 368 -8.04 4.20 32.17
N MET A 369 -8.60 4.03 30.97
CA MET A 369 -8.02 4.54 29.73
C MET A 369 -8.04 6.06 29.63
N GLN A 370 -9.04 6.73 30.21
CA GLN A 370 -9.05 8.21 30.27
C GLN A 370 -7.86 8.73 31.09
N ALA A 371 -7.58 8.12 32.24
CA ALA A 371 -6.42 8.50 33.06
C ALA A 371 -5.10 8.29 32.29
N PHE A 372 -5.01 7.23 31.49
CA PHE A 372 -3.87 6.97 30.60
C PHE A 372 -3.74 8.02 29.49
N PHE A 373 -4.85 8.45 28.89
CA PHE A 373 -4.89 9.56 27.93
C PHE A 373 -4.40 10.86 28.57
N ASP A 374 -4.90 11.20 29.75
CA ASP A 374 -4.53 12.42 30.47
C ASP A 374 -3.04 12.43 30.85
N ALA A 375 -2.50 11.30 31.31
CA ALA A 375 -1.10 11.15 31.67
C ALA A 375 -0.14 11.24 30.46
N SER A 376 -0.57 10.74 29.29
CA SER A 376 0.20 10.80 28.05
C SER A 376 0.00 12.10 27.26
N PHE A 377 -0.99 12.92 27.61
CA PHE A 377 -1.30 14.14 26.89
C PHE A 377 -0.22 15.22 27.09
N ARG A 378 0.25 15.80 25.98
CA ARG A 378 1.15 16.96 26.00
C ARG A 378 0.63 18.07 25.12
N LYS A 379 0.44 19.25 25.72
CA LYS A 379 0.00 20.45 25.03
C LYS A 379 1.16 21.12 24.29
N ARG A 380 1.52 20.57 23.13
CA ARG A 380 2.54 21.12 22.23
C ARG A 380 1.96 21.31 20.83
N TYR A 381 2.32 22.43 20.21
CA TYR A 381 1.96 22.71 18.83
C TYR A 381 3.07 22.20 17.90
N THR A 382 2.67 21.58 16.79
CA THR A 382 3.55 21.25 15.67
C THR A 382 2.96 21.83 14.38
N ARG A 383 3.79 21.88 13.34
CA ARG A 383 3.34 22.26 11.99
C ARG A 383 2.27 21.34 11.42
N ASP A 384 2.18 20.11 11.90
CA ASP A 384 1.28 19.08 11.36
C ASP A 384 -0.20 19.42 11.66
N ARG A 385 -0.45 20.30 12.64
CA ARG A 385 -1.79 20.83 12.93
C ARG A 385 -2.29 21.88 11.93
N MET A 386 -1.45 22.34 11.00
CA MET A 386 -1.83 23.29 9.94
C MET A 386 -2.56 24.55 10.47
N GLY A 387 -2.13 25.08 11.62
CA GLY A 387 -2.73 26.26 12.25
C GLY A 387 -3.94 25.97 13.15
N ALA A 388 -4.40 24.73 13.27
CA ALA A 388 -5.46 24.36 14.22
C ALA A 388 -5.02 24.54 15.68
N LYS A 389 -5.93 25.01 16.54
CA LYS A 389 -5.70 25.16 17.99
C LYS A 389 -5.38 23.80 18.61
N VAL A 390 -4.32 23.74 19.40
CA VAL A 390 -4.01 22.56 20.24
C VAL A 390 -5.10 22.43 21.30
N PRO A 391 -5.77 21.27 21.43
CA PRO A 391 -6.76 21.06 22.48
C PRO A 391 -6.13 21.18 23.88
N ASP A 392 -6.98 21.36 24.88
CA ASP A 392 -6.61 21.36 26.29
C ASP A 392 -6.59 19.96 26.89
N ALA A 393 -7.44 19.06 26.36
CA ALA A 393 -7.48 17.65 26.70
C ALA A 393 -8.20 16.85 25.59
N LEU A 394 -8.10 15.52 25.67
CA LEU A 394 -8.87 14.59 24.84
C LEU A 394 -9.81 13.80 25.75
N GLU A 395 -11.12 13.90 25.51
CA GLU A 395 -12.15 13.21 26.30
C GLU A 395 -12.60 11.94 25.56
N LEU A 396 -12.33 10.77 26.14
CA LEU A 396 -12.80 9.48 25.64
C LEU A 396 -14.32 9.38 25.74
N VAL A 397 -14.95 9.00 24.63
CA VAL A 397 -16.41 8.84 24.53
C VAL A 397 -16.79 7.37 24.50
N LYS A 398 -16.10 6.57 23.68
CA LYS A 398 -16.28 5.12 23.56
C LYS A 398 -14.96 4.46 23.17
N GLY A 399 -14.82 3.18 23.45
CA GLY A 399 -13.66 2.42 23.01
C GLY A 399 -14.01 0.95 22.80
N SER A 400 -13.15 0.26 22.07
CA SER A 400 -13.28 -1.17 21.80
C SER A 400 -11.96 -1.89 22.07
N PHE A 401 -12.07 -3.10 22.61
CA PHE A 401 -11.01 -4.08 22.70
C PHE A 401 -11.03 -4.97 21.45
N ILE A 402 -9.86 -5.13 20.84
CA ILE A 402 -9.70 -5.81 19.56
C ILE A 402 -9.05 -7.16 19.79
N GLN A 403 -9.69 -8.22 19.27
CA GLN A 403 -9.13 -9.56 19.26
C GLN A 403 -9.00 -9.99 17.80
N ASN A 404 -7.78 -10.01 17.27
CA ASN A 404 -7.49 -10.50 15.93
C ASN A 404 -6.45 -11.61 16.06
N ALA A 405 -6.90 -12.87 15.92
CA ALA A 405 -6.03 -14.02 16.16
C ALA A 405 -4.79 -13.97 15.27
N LEU A 406 -4.98 -13.85 13.95
CA LEU A 406 -3.88 -13.87 12.99
C LEU A 406 -2.80 -12.83 13.36
N ASN A 407 -3.19 -11.55 13.47
CA ASN A 407 -2.24 -10.49 13.79
C ASN A 407 -1.53 -10.74 15.12
N TRP A 408 -2.22 -11.38 16.08
CA TRP A 408 -1.62 -11.74 17.36
C TRP A 408 -0.56 -12.85 17.23
N ALA A 409 -0.75 -13.90 16.42
CA ALA A 409 0.33 -14.87 16.16
C ALA A 409 1.52 -14.18 15.53
N ASN A 410 1.28 -13.41 14.46
CA ASN A 410 2.37 -12.80 13.72
C ASN A 410 3.17 -11.88 14.63
N PHE A 411 2.48 -11.09 15.47
CA PHE A 411 3.07 -10.26 16.50
C PHE A 411 3.91 -11.07 17.50
N CYS A 412 3.36 -12.15 18.07
CA CYS A 412 4.09 -12.98 19.02
C CYS A 412 5.34 -13.62 18.40
N GLU A 413 5.23 -14.14 17.17
CA GLU A 413 6.34 -14.77 16.47
C GLU A 413 7.43 -13.77 16.13
N ARG A 414 7.07 -12.60 15.60
CA ARG A 414 8.04 -11.55 15.32
C ARG A 414 8.72 -11.07 16.60
N ARG A 415 7.99 -10.98 17.71
CA ARG A 415 8.56 -10.67 19.02
C ARG A 415 9.59 -11.70 19.48
N GLU A 416 9.31 -12.99 19.36
CA GLU A 416 10.27 -14.04 19.73
C GLU A 416 11.50 -14.07 18.80
N ALA A 417 11.32 -13.77 17.51
CA ALA A 417 12.42 -13.58 16.57
C ALA A 417 13.32 -12.40 17.00
N ILE A 418 12.73 -11.24 17.33
CA ILE A 418 13.46 -10.07 17.84
C ILE A 418 14.19 -10.38 19.14
N LYS A 419 13.58 -11.12 20.07
CA LYS A 419 14.25 -11.56 21.31
C LYS A 419 15.49 -12.41 21.03
N SER A 420 15.38 -13.33 20.07
CA SER A 420 16.49 -14.18 19.63
C SER A 420 17.59 -13.36 18.95
N GLU A 421 17.22 -12.39 18.10
CA GLU A 421 18.12 -11.45 17.45
C GLU A 421 18.87 -10.58 18.48
N LEU A 422 18.16 -10.04 19.46
CA LEU A 422 18.72 -9.29 20.58
C LEU A 422 19.67 -10.14 21.43
N ALA A 423 19.31 -11.40 21.73
CA ALA A 423 20.18 -12.31 22.46
C ALA A 423 21.48 -12.59 21.70
N ARG A 424 21.39 -12.79 20.37
CA ARG A 424 22.57 -12.97 19.50
C ARG A 424 23.45 -11.72 19.46
N LEU A 425 22.84 -10.53 19.38
CA LEU A 425 23.58 -9.26 19.43
C LEU A 425 24.32 -9.09 20.76
N LYS A 426 23.72 -9.51 21.88
CA LYS A 426 24.38 -9.51 23.21
C LYS A 426 25.57 -10.48 23.30
N LEU A 427 25.50 -11.64 22.63
CA LEU A 427 26.54 -12.68 22.66
C LEU A 427 27.68 -12.45 21.66
N GLY A 428 27.39 -11.86 20.50
CA GLY A 428 28.34 -11.73 19.38
C GLY A 428 29.31 -10.56 19.45
N SER A 429 29.28 -9.76 20.51
CA SER A 429 30.05 -8.53 20.60
C SER A 429 30.98 -8.48 21.82
N GLU A 430 32.29 -8.49 21.59
CA GLU A 430 33.28 -7.91 22.52
C GLU A 430 33.02 -6.40 22.76
N TRP A 431 32.18 -5.80 21.90
CA TRP A 431 31.73 -4.41 21.89
C TRP A 431 30.41 -4.13 22.63
N TRP A 432 29.72 -5.14 23.20
CA TRP A 432 28.63 -4.88 24.16
C TRP A 432 29.26 -4.44 25.49
N ARG A 433 29.77 -3.21 25.49
CA ARG A 433 30.18 -2.47 26.68
C ARG A 433 29.25 -1.27 26.82
N PRO A 434 28.54 -1.12 27.95
CA PRO A 434 27.76 0.07 28.22
C PRO A 434 28.71 1.24 28.55
N TRP A 435 29.32 1.92 27.55
CA TRP A 435 29.82 3.30 27.71
C TRP A 435 30.27 4.00 26.40
N ALA A 436 29.58 5.12 26.12
CA ALA A 436 29.96 6.40 25.50
C ALA A 436 30.42 6.56 24.04
N THR A 437 29.53 7.21 23.28
CA THR A 437 29.81 8.60 22.84
C THR A 437 28.59 9.51 22.77
N SER A 438 27.54 9.29 23.58
CA SER A 438 26.53 10.32 23.93
C SER A 438 25.51 9.79 24.95
N GLY A 439 25.95 9.47 26.17
CA GLY A 439 25.13 9.57 27.39
C GLY A 439 23.71 8.97 27.46
N ALA A 440 23.33 7.98 26.65
CA ALA A 440 22.11 7.20 26.84
C ALA A 440 22.42 5.73 26.51
N SER A 441 22.16 4.84 27.46
CA SER A 441 22.18 3.39 27.22
C SER A 441 21.22 3.07 26.08
N VAL A 442 21.50 2.06 25.26
CA VAL A 442 20.54 1.58 24.25
C VAL A 442 19.21 1.14 24.92
N MET A 443 19.26 0.73 26.19
CA MET A 443 18.05 0.52 27.01
C MET A 443 17.32 1.80 27.44
N ASP A 444 17.98 2.97 27.45
CA ASP A 444 17.37 4.24 27.86
C ASP A 444 16.41 4.83 26.82
N SER A 445 16.45 4.35 25.56
CA SER A 445 15.53 4.82 24.51
C SER A 445 14.07 4.38 24.75
N VAL A 446 13.90 3.22 25.40
CA VAL A 446 12.61 2.68 25.86
C VAL A 446 12.41 2.90 27.36
N ALA A 447 13.50 3.03 28.14
CA ALA A 447 13.38 3.48 29.52
C ALA A 447 12.74 4.88 29.57
N ASN A 448 11.81 5.07 30.49
CA ASN A 448 11.03 6.32 30.62
C ASN A 448 10.06 6.63 29.45
N LEU A 449 9.59 5.62 28.72
CA LEU A 449 8.37 5.77 27.93
C LEU A 449 7.26 6.40 28.79
N LYS A 450 6.62 7.44 28.26
CA LYS A 450 5.54 8.16 28.96
C LYS A 450 4.32 7.27 29.20
N THR A 451 4.20 6.18 28.44
CA THR A 451 3.14 5.18 28.59
C THR A 451 3.48 4.09 29.61
N MET A 452 4.75 3.93 30.00
CA MET A 452 5.15 2.91 30.97
C MET A 452 4.61 3.24 32.37
N GLY A 453 4.03 2.22 33.01
CA GLY A 453 3.48 2.32 34.36
C GLY A 453 2.20 3.15 34.48
N GLN A 454 1.67 3.68 33.37
CA GLN A 454 0.44 4.47 33.37
C GLN A 454 -0.83 3.63 33.15
N LEU A 455 -0.69 2.42 32.59
CA LEU A 455 -1.78 1.48 32.45
C LEU A 455 -2.06 0.73 33.77
N PRO A 456 -3.29 0.23 33.98
CA PRO A 456 -3.61 -0.58 35.16
C PRO A 456 -2.65 -1.76 35.34
N GLN A 457 -2.34 -2.12 36.59
CA GLN A 457 -1.56 -3.33 36.90
C GLN A 457 -2.44 -4.58 36.71
N ASP A 458 -2.61 -4.97 35.46
CA ASP A 458 -3.38 -6.11 35.00
C ASP A 458 -2.51 -6.94 34.03
N ALA A 459 -2.68 -8.26 34.01
CA ALA A 459 -2.01 -9.13 33.05
C ALA A 459 -2.25 -8.69 31.60
N ARG A 460 -3.43 -8.08 31.34
CA ARG A 460 -3.79 -7.45 30.06
C ARG A 460 -2.83 -6.36 29.60
N TYR A 461 -2.04 -5.74 30.47
CA TYR A 461 -1.18 -4.61 30.09
C TYR A 461 0.32 -4.91 30.23
N GLN A 462 0.69 -6.15 30.54
CA GLN A 462 2.09 -6.56 30.66
C GLN A 462 2.82 -6.45 29.32
N SER A 463 4.01 -5.85 29.35
CA SER A 463 4.93 -5.76 28.22
C SER A 463 6.05 -6.80 28.38
N ASP A 464 6.48 -7.42 27.28
CA ASP A 464 7.71 -8.21 27.26
C ASP A 464 8.94 -7.28 27.18
N LEU A 465 9.60 -7.08 28.32
CA LEU A 465 10.77 -6.21 28.42
C LEU A 465 12.00 -6.78 27.71
N ASP A 466 12.07 -8.09 27.49
CA ASP A 466 13.20 -8.69 26.76
C ASP A 466 13.16 -8.36 25.27
N ALA A 467 11.97 -8.05 24.75
CA ALA A 467 11.73 -7.61 23.38
C ALA A 467 11.62 -6.08 23.22
N ASN A 468 11.69 -5.33 24.33
CA ASN A 468 11.36 -3.90 24.37
C ASN A 468 9.93 -3.58 23.89
N ASP A 469 8.94 -4.35 24.36
CA ASP A 469 7.53 -4.09 24.05
C ASP A 469 7.05 -2.77 24.68
N ALA A 470 6.32 -1.97 23.89
CA ALA A 470 5.81 -0.66 24.26
C ALA A 470 4.31 -0.52 23.92
N TRP A 471 3.60 0.26 24.73
CA TRP A 471 2.26 0.73 24.42
C TRP A 471 2.34 2.09 23.75
N LEU A 472 1.87 2.21 22.52
CA LEU A 472 1.98 3.44 21.73
C LEU A 472 0.69 3.74 20.95
N PHE A 473 0.43 5.02 20.70
CA PHE A 473 -0.74 5.49 19.99
C PHE A 473 -0.48 5.62 18.49
N HIS A 474 -1.47 5.25 17.67
CA HIS A 474 -1.50 5.52 16.23
C HIS A 474 -2.72 6.36 15.86
N GLY A 475 -2.48 7.55 15.32
CA GLY A 475 -3.53 8.47 14.88
C GLY A 475 -3.94 8.21 13.44
N THR A 476 -5.23 8.07 13.18
CA THR A 476 -5.76 7.83 11.84
C THR A 476 -7.24 8.24 11.75
N ASN A 477 -7.86 8.11 10.58
CA ASN A 477 -9.30 8.32 10.40
C ASN A 477 -10.09 7.01 10.62
N ASP A 478 -11.41 7.13 10.81
CA ASP A 478 -12.28 6.00 11.19
C ASP A 478 -12.27 4.86 10.17
N GLU A 479 -12.32 5.19 8.88
CA GLU A 479 -12.24 4.20 7.80
C GLU A 479 -10.93 3.42 7.89
N ALA A 480 -9.80 4.11 7.97
CA ALA A 480 -8.47 3.49 8.05
C ALA A 480 -8.28 2.69 9.35
N ALA A 481 -8.78 3.18 10.49
CA ALA A 481 -8.77 2.43 11.75
C ALA A 481 -9.55 1.12 11.60
N GLY A 482 -10.75 1.17 11.00
CA GLY A 482 -11.57 0.00 10.72
C GLY A 482 -10.89 -1.01 9.78
N GLN A 483 -10.07 -0.54 8.83
CA GLN A 483 -9.26 -1.40 7.97
C GLN A 483 -8.11 -2.06 8.74
N ILE A 484 -7.40 -1.28 9.56
CA ILE A 484 -6.22 -1.76 10.31
C ILE A 484 -6.62 -2.86 11.30
N ILE A 485 -7.69 -2.68 12.09
CA ILE A 485 -8.07 -3.65 13.12
C ILE A 485 -8.53 -5.00 12.54
N ARG A 486 -9.14 -5.01 11.35
CA ARG A 486 -9.66 -6.23 10.69
C ARG A 486 -8.63 -6.93 9.81
N GLY A 487 -7.75 -6.14 9.19
CA GLY A 487 -6.67 -6.61 8.33
C GLY A 487 -5.36 -6.50 9.09
N ASP A 488 -4.52 -5.55 8.69
CA ASP A 488 -3.30 -5.18 9.40
C ASP A 488 -2.88 -3.77 8.98
N PHE A 489 -1.79 -3.24 9.55
CA PHE A 489 -1.13 -2.07 9.01
C PHE A 489 -0.63 -2.30 7.58
N ARG A 490 -0.70 -1.25 6.75
CA ARG A 490 -0.31 -1.31 5.34
C ARG A 490 0.81 -0.33 5.09
N ILE A 491 2.06 -0.80 5.19
CA ILE A 491 3.27 0.02 4.98
C ILE A 491 3.30 0.62 3.57
N ASP A 492 2.75 -0.08 2.57
CA ASP A 492 2.61 0.42 1.20
C ASP A 492 1.68 1.66 1.10
N LYS A 493 0.81 1.87 2.08
CA LYS A 493 -0.03 3.06 2.23
C LYS A 493 0.61 4.14 3.13
N ALA A 494 1.76 3.90 3.74
CA ALA A 494 2.45 4.89 4.57
C ALA A 494 2.79 6.15 3.76
N GLY A 495 2.52 7.32 4.33
CA GLY A 495 2.72 8.62 3.67
C GLY A 495 1.59 9.10 2.76
N SER A 496 0.49 8.35 2.65
CA SER A 496 -0.69 8.76 1.85
C SER A 496 -1.45 9.95 2.45
N ASN A 497 -1.37 10.15 3.77
CA ASN A 497 -2.14 11.17 4.50
C ASN A 497 -1.27 12.17 5.30
N ALA A 498 0.04 11.97 5.38
CA ALA A 498 0.97 12.76 6.20
C ALA A 498 2.43 12.63 5.74
N GLY A 499 3.31 13.53 6.20
CA GLY A 499 4.74 13.50 5.85
C GLY A 499 5.49 12.28 6.41
N THR A 500 6.47 11.78 5.66
CA THR A 500 7.29 10.60 6.02
C THR A 500 8.71 11.01 6.43
N LEU A 501 8.86 11.80 7.50
CA LEU A 501 10.14 12.41 7.89
C LEU A 501 11.25 11.37 8.17
N PHE A 502 10.89 10.20 8.70
CA PHE A 502 11.82 9.11 9.01
C PHE A 502 11.76 7.97 7.98
N GLY A 503 10.96 8.10 6.92
CA GLY A 503 10.76 7.06 5.91
C GLY A 503 9.35 6.47 5.91
N LYS A 504 9.10 5.52 5.02
CA LYS A 504 7.79 4.84 4.89
C LYS A 504 7.72 3.69 5.88
N GLY A 505 6.99 3.90 6.97
CA GLY A 505 6.78 2.91 8.02
C GLY A 505 5.50 3.22 8.81
N ILE A 506 5.29 2.46 9.89
CA ILE A 506 4.18 2.66 10.82
C ILE A 506 4.65 3.63 11.90
N TYR A 507 4.01 4.81 11.96
CA TYR A 507 4.34 5.86 12.92
C TYR A 507 3.50 5.70 14.18
N LEU A 508 4.17 5.68 15.32
CA LEU A 508 3.60 5.50 16.64
C LEU A 508 4.12 6.60 17.58
N ALA A 509 3.35 6.96 18.60
CA ALA A 509 3.77 7.96 19.58
C ALA A 509 3.38 7.55 21.00
N GLU A 510 4.22 7.91 21.97
CA GLU A 510 3.91 7.74 23.39
C GLU A 510 2.92 8.81 23.92
N SER A 511 2.61 9.82 23.11
CA SER A 511 1.73 10.94 23.46
C SER A 511 0.47 10.91 22.61
N CYS A 512 -0.70 10.76 23.24
CA CYS A 512 -1.98 10.74 22.54
C CYS A 512 -2.21 12.03 21.72
N SER A 513 -1.73 13.19 22.21
CA SER A 513 -1.84 14.47 21.51
C SER A 513 -0.96 14.60 20.26
N LYS A 514 0.07 13.75 20.08
CA LYS A 514 0.81 13.68 18.82
C LYS A 514 -0.01 12.91 17.79
N SER A 515 -0.55 11.77 18.18
CA SER A 515 -1.42 10.95 17.33
C SER A 515 -2.72 11.68 16.96
N ASP A 516 -3.26 12.52 17.84
CA ASP A 516 -4.41 13.41 17.54
C ASP A 516 -4.21 14.29 16.30
N GLU A 517 -2.97 14.68 15.97
CA GLU A 517 -2.65 15.52 14.80
C GLU A 517 -3.00 14.85 13.47
N TYR A 518 -3.06 13.51 13.46
CA TYR A 518 -3.34 12.70 12.28
C TYR A 518 -4.76 12.10 12.29
N SER A 519 -5.60 12.48 13.27
CA SER A 519 -6.98 12.01 13.35
C SER A 519 -7.94 12.83 12.47
N GLY A 520 -8.95 12.16 11.91
CA GLY A 520 -10.11 12.78 11.27
C GLY A 520 -11.34 12.74 12.17
N GLU A 521 -12.26 13.68 12.00
CA GLU A 521 -13.60 13.59 12.58
C GLU A 521 -14.48 12.66 11.73
N ASP A 522 -15.26 11.81 12.39
CA ASP A 522 -16.30 10.99 11.79
C ASP A 522 -17.62 11.76 11.65
N GLU A 523 -18.67 11.07 11.19
CA GLU A 523 -20.02 11.65 11.02
C GLU A 523 -20.66 12.12 12.34
N GLU A 524 -20.22 11.57 13.48
CA GLU A 524 -20.67 11.94 14.83
C GLU A 524 -19.83 13.09 15.41
N GLY A 525 -18.84 13.61 14.67
CA GLY A 525 -17.88 14.60 15.12
C GLY A 525 -16.89 14.05 16.14
N LEU A 526 -16.74 12.73 16.24
CA LEU A 526 -15.74 12.06 17.07
C LEU A 526 -14.47 11.84 16.28
N ARG A 527 -13.34 11.83 16.97
CA ARG A 527 -12.04 11.46 16.41
C ARG A 527 -11.66 10.09 16.91
N CYS A 528 -10.91 9.33 16.12
CA CYS A 528 -10.42 8.02 16.54
C CYS A 528 -8.89 7.94 16.60
N MET A 529 -8.38 7.03 17.42
CA MET A 529 -7.00 6.58 17.41
C MET A 529 -6.89 5.15 17.92
N LEU A 530 -5.84 4.45 17.50
CA LEU A 530 -5.51 3.11 17.98
C LEU A 530 -4.51 3.21 19.13
N LEU A 531 -4.61 2.29 20.08
CA LEU A 531 -3.55 1.97 21.02
C LEU A 531 -3.02 0.58 20.68
N CYS A 532 -1.72 0.54 20.42
CA CYS A 532 -1.03 -0.64 19.91
C CYS A 532 0.00 -1.14 20.92
N ARG A 533 0.17 -2.47 20.97
CA ARG A 533 1.45 -3.04 21.40
C ARG A 533 2.43 -2.94 20.25
N ALA A 534 3.66 -2.56 20.54
CA ALA A 534 4.73 -2.48 19.57
C ALA A 534 6.00 -3.10 20.13
N THR A 535 6.57 -4.07 19.43
CA THR A 535 7.88 -4.63 19.76
C THR A 535 8.97 -3.79 19.11
N LEU A 536 9.64 -2.95 19.89
CA LEU A 536 10.61 -1.99 19.37
C LEU A 536 12.01 -2.60 19.15
N GLY A 537 12.33 -3.71 19.83
CA GLY A 537 13.61 -4.39 19.67
C GLY A 537 14.81 -3.48 19.92
N ASN A 538 15.87 -3.65 19.11
CA ASN A 538 17.01 -2.73 19.09
C ASN A 538 16.63 -1.42 18.37
N VAL A 539 16.50 -0.33 19.12
CA VAL A 539 16.01 0.96 18.63
C VAL A 539 17.16 1.83 18.10
N TYR A 540 17.05 2.34 16.89
CA TYR A 540 17.93 3.37 16.35
C TYR A 540 17.50 4.73 16.90
N TYR A 541 18.36 5.38 17.69
CA TYR A 541 18.08 6.72 18.22
C TYR A 541 18.45 7.80 17.20
N CYS A 542 17.48 8.65 16.84
CA CYS A 542 17.67 9.74 15.89
C CYS A 542 17.23 11.08 16.50
N ASP A 543 18.20 11.94 16.83
CA ASP A 543 17.99 13.34 17.22
C ASP A 543 18.54 14.32 16.17
N GLU A 544 18.59 13.90 14.90
CA GLU A 544 19.06 14.73 13.81
C GLU A 544 17.95 15.68 13.32
N PRO A 545 18.24 16.99 13.13
CA PRO A 545 17.26 17.93 12.58
C PRO A 545 16.74 17.53 11.20
N THR A 546 17.62 17.00 10.35
CA THR A 546 17.36 16.58 8.96
C THR A 546 17.85 15.15 8.75
N PRO A 547 17.09 14.13 9.22
CA PRO A 547 17.49 12.73 9.10
C PRO A 547 17.47 12.27 7.64
N ASP A 548 18.31 11.29 7.30
CA ASP A 548 18.21 10.58 6.02
C ASP A 548 17.24 9.39 6.15
N PRO A 549 16.01 9.49 5.60
CA PRO A 549 15.01 8.43 5.72
C PRO A 549 15.43 7.12 5.04
N ASN A 550 16.28 7.16 4.00
CA ASN A 550 16.74 5.92 3.36
C ASN A 550 17.75 5.18 4.23
N MET A 551 18.60 5.90 4.95
CA MET A 551 19.56 5.33 5.88
C MET A 551 18.84 4.69 7.08
N LEU A 552 17.83 5.38 7.63
CA LEU A 552 17.01 4.88 8.73
C LEU A 552 16.29 3.57 8.37
N VAL A 553 15.56 3.58 7.25
CA VAL A 553 14.90 2.38 6.72
C VAL A 553 15.91 1.25 6.50
N ARG A 554 17.06 1.51 5.85
CA ARG A 554 18.10 0.47 5.62
C ARG A 554 18.67 -0.09 6.91
N SER A 555 18.85 0.76 7.93
CA SER A 555 19.36 0.35 9.24
C SER A 555 18.43 -0.62 9.95
N CYS A 556 17.12 -0.56 9.67
CA CYS A 556 16.13 -1.48 10.22
C CYS A 556 15.85 -2.70 9.32
N VAL A 557 15.78 -2.52 8.01
CA VAL A 557 15.43 -3.60 7.06
C VAL A 557 16.62 -4.52 6.77
N SER A 558 17.84 -3.99 6.80
CA SER A 558 19.07 -4.73 6.46
C SER A 558 20.19 -4.59 7.49
N GLY A 559 19.96 -3.81 8.54
CA GLY A 559 20.92 -3.57 9.60
C GLY A 559 20.59 -4.35 10.88
N ASN A 560 21.12 -3.88 12.00
CA ASN A 560 20.95 -4.51 13.31
C ASN A 560 19.84 -3.85 14.17
N TYR A 561 19.12 -2.88 13.61
CA TYR A 561 18.04 -2.19 14.30
C TYR A 561 16.69 -2.79 13.88
N HIS A 562 15.67 -2.61 14.70
CA HIS A 562 14.31 -3.11 14.44
C HIS A 562 13.29 -1.97 14.40
N SER A 563 13.64 -0.80 14.93
CA SER A 563 12.79 0.39 14.92
C SER A 563 13.63 1.66 15.02
N ASP A 564 13.04 2.79 14.66
CA ASP A 564 13.64 4.11 14.88
C ASP A 564 12.90 4.88 15.97
N LEU A 565 13.65 5.65 16.76
CA LEU A 565 13.15 6.67 17.68
C LEU A 565 13.56 8.05 17.17
N GLY A 566 12.60 8.81 16.67
CA GLY A 566 12.73 10.22 16.36
C GLY A 566 12.53 11.10 17.58
N ASP A 567 13.61 11.60 18.19
CA ASP A 567 13.56 12.42 19.41
C ASP A 567 13.42 13.92 19.10
N ARG A 568 12.24 14.32 18.61
CA ARG A 568 11.91 15.75 18.39
C ARG A 568 11.58 16.48 19.68
N GLU A 569 11.44 15.76 20.78
CA GLU A 569 11.36 16.36 22.11
C GLU A 569 12.70 17.01 22.49
N LYS A 570 13.83 16.32 22.30
CA LYS A 570 15.16 16.90 22.53
C LYS A 570 15.45 18.09 21.61
N LEU A 571 15.09 18.00 20.34
CA LEU A 571 15.39 19.03 19.34
C LEU A 571 14.49 20.27 19.42
N HIS A 572 13.18 20.06 19.63
CA HIS A 572 12.17 21.10 19.46
C HIS A 572 11.17 21.18 20.62
N ASN A 573 11.40 20.43 21.70
CA ASN A 573 10.47 20.32 22.84
C ASN A 573 9.05 19.93 22.40
N THR A 574 8.98 19.09 21.36
CA THR A 574 7.73 18.53 20.83
C THR A 574 7.55 17.10 21.32
N PHE A 575 7.61 16.11 20.42
CA PHE A 575 7.22 14.73 20.68
C PHE A 575 8.33 13.74 20.29
N ARG A 576 8.34 12.59 20.95
CA ARG A 576 9.07 11.41 20.48
C ARG A 576 8.15 10.57 19.61
N GLU A 577 8.64 10.15 18.46
CA GLU A 577 7.93 9.31 17.51
C GLU A 577 8.74 8.01 17.30
N PHE A 578 8.03 6.89 17.23
CA PHE A 578 8.61 5.58 16.99
C PHE A 578 8.14 5.10 15.62
N VAL A 579 9.06 4.57 14.82
CA VAL A 579 8.77 4.07 13.47
C VAL A 579 9.23 2.63 13.36
N VAL A 580 8.34 1.76 12.90
CA VAL A 580 8.66 0.38 12.54
C VAL A 580 8.37 0.13 11.07
N TYR A 581 9.10 -0.82 10.48
CA TYR A 581 9.08 -1.12 9.04
C TYR A 581 8.61 -2.54 8.73
N ASP A 582 8.08 -3.20 9.74
CA ASP A 582 7.48 -4.52 9.70
C ASP A 582 6.16 -4.41 10.47
N ASP A 583 5.06 -4.73 9.80
CA ASP A 583 3.71 -4.66 10.35
C ASP A 583 3.51 -5.71 11.47
N ASP A 584 4.23 -6.82 11.43
CA ASP A 584 4.19 -7.83 12.50
C ASP A 584 4.86 -7.35 13.79
N GLN A 585 5.52 -6.19 13.81
CA GLN A 585 5.99 -5.58 15.07
C GLN A 585 4.88 -4.87 15.84
N VAL A 586 3.67 -4.72 15.29
CA VAL A 586 2.60 -3.90 15.88
C VAL A 586 1.27 -4.65 15.94
N TYR A 587 0.68 -4.75 17.12
CA TYR A 587 -0.66 -5.28 17.31
C TYR A 587 -1.62 -4.17 17.78
N PRO A 588 -2.61 -3.75 16.97
CA PRO A 588 -3.67 -2.84 17.41
C PRO A 588 -4.64 -3.55 18.36
N GLU A 589 -4.63 -3.16 19.62
CA GLU A 589 -5.40 -3.86 20.67
C GLU A 589 -6.60 -3.07 21.17
N TYR A 590 -6.57 -1.73 21.05
CA TYR A 590 -7.71 -0.89 21.36
C TYR A 590 -7.97 0.15 20.28
N LEU A 591 -9.26 0.41 20.02
CA LEU A 591 -9.73 1.53 19.21
C LEU A 591 -10.50 2.48 20.12
N PHE A 592 -10.09 3.73 20.19
CA PHE A 592 -10.74 4.77 20.99
C PHE A 592 -11.38 5.84 20.12
N TYR A 593 -12.56 6.29 20.53
CA TYR A 593 -13.22 7.47 19.99
C TYR A 593 -13.29 8.55 21.07
N TYR A 594 -12.93 9.78 20.71
CA TYR A 594 -12.77 10.88 21.65
C TYR A 594 -13.17 12.22 21.04
N ARG A 595 -13.34 13.22 21.90
CA ARG A 595 -13.53 14.63 21.54
C ARG A 595 -12.35 15.48 21.99
N ARG A 596 -12.11 16.55 21.25
CA ARG A 596 -11.19 17.61 21.67
C ARG A 596 -11.89 18.54 22.65
N VAL A 597 -11.28 18.74 23.81
CA VAL A 597 -11.77 19.71 24.80
C VAL A 597 -10.96 20.99 24.67
N TYR A 598 -11.64 22.13 24.61
CA TYR A 598 -11.03 23.46 24.59
C TYR A 598 -11.53 24.24 25.81
N LYS A 599 -10.60 24.74 26.61
CA LYS A 599 -10.87 25.65 27.73
C LYS A 599 -10.53 27.09 27.36
#